data_AF-A0A3P7LYX1-F1
#
_entry.id   AF-A0A3P7LYX1-F1
#
_cell.length_a   1.000
_cell.length_b   1.000
_cell.length_c   1.000
_cell.angle_alpha   90.00
_cell.angle_beta   90.00
_cell.angle_gamma   90.00
#
_symmetry.space_group_name_H-M   'P 1'
#
loop_
_entity.id
_entity.type
_entity.pdbx_description
1 polymer ?
#
loop_
_entity_poly.entity_id
_entity_poly.type
_entity_poly.pdbx_seq_one_letter_code
_entity_poly.pdbx_strand_id
1 'polypeptide(L)'
;MFAACFIAISPGYTSRSVAGSYDNEGIAIFALQVCRRYSSRLFVAYTTFYCLATILSMQIPFVGFQPVRTSEHMPAFGVFGLLQIVAAMQYARPRISRQQFMTLFVGGLTAVGILAVIVYFALVWGGYVAPFSGRFYSLWDTGYAKIHIPIIASVSEHQPTTWVSFFFDLHITAAVFPVGLWYCVKNVNDERVFIILYAVSAVYFAGVMVRLMLTLTPAVCVLSGIAFSFTFEKCVYPHCSIQRN
;
A
#
# COMPACT_ATOMS: atom_id res chain seq x y z
N MET A 1 -1.10 -1.35 -20.51
CA MET A 1 -1.51 0.05 -20.75
C MET A 1 -3.02 0.19 -20.65
N PHE A 2 -3.82 -0.36 -21.58
CA PHE A 2 -5.29 -0.24 -21.49
C PHE A 2 -5.89 -0.69 -20.15
N ALA A 3 -5.49 -1.87 -19.63
CA ALA A 3 -5.93 -2.33 -18.31
C ALA A 3 -5.56 -1.35 -17.17
N ALA A 4 -4.37 -0.73 -17.23
CA ALA A 4 -3.96 0.25 -16.24
C ALA A 4 -4.76 1.56 -16.34
N CYS A 5 -5.13 1.99 -17.56
CA CYS A 5 -6.02 3.14 -17.76
C CYS A 5 -7.42 2.88 -17.20
N PHE A 6 -7.97 1.67 -17.39
CA PHE A 6 -9.27 1.31 -16.80
C PHE A 6 -9.20 1.22 -15.28
N ILE A 7 -8.12 0.65 -14.72
CA ILE A 7 -7.92 0.60 -13.27
C ILE A 7 -7.74 2.01 -12.69
N ALA A 8 -7.09 2.93 -13.40
CA ALA A 8 -6.90 4.32 -12.95
C ALA A 8 -8.21 5.13 -12.84
N ILE A 9 -9.29 4.70 -13.51
CA ILE A 9 -10.62 5.28 -13.31
C ILE A 9 -11.15 4.94 -11.92
N SER A 10 -10.80 3.75 -11.38
CA SER A 10 -11.29 3.29 -10.07
C SER A 10 -10.90 4.22 -8.93
N PRO A 11 -9.63 4.66 -8.74
CA PRO A 11 -9.27 5.65 -7.72
C PRO A 11 -10.04 6.96 -7.88
N GLY A 12 -10.27 7.44 -9.10
CA GLY A 12 -11.08 8.64 -9.33
C GLY A 12 -12.51 8.48 -8.81
N TYR A 13 -13.11 7.30 -8.98
CA TYR A 13 -14.40 6.96 -8.37
C TYR A 13 -14.31 6.78 -6.86
N THR A 14 -13.31 6.05 -6.36
CA THR A 14 -13.10 5.81 -4.94
C THR A 14 -12.91 7.13 -4.19
N SER A 15 -12.07 8.05 -4.68
CA SER A 15 -11.88 9.38 -4.08
C SER A 15 -13.15 10.24 -4.07
N ARG A 16 -14.10 10.02 -4.99
CA ARG A 16 -15.42 10.67 -4.97
C ARG A 16 -16.37 10.02 -3.96
N SER A 17 -16.35 8.69 -3.86
CA SER A 17 -17.32 7.92 -3.08
C SER A 17 -16.90 7.75 -1.62
N VAL A 18 -15.61 7.57 -1.36
CA VAL A 18 -15.03 7.33 -0.05
C VAL A 18 -13.88 8.32 0.05
N ALA A 19 -14.05 9.40 0.80
CA ALA A 19 -13.06 10.47 0.97
C ALA A 19 -11.76 10.01 1.71
N GLY A 20 -11.36 8.75 1.57
CA GLY A 20 -10.09 8.19 2.01
C GLY A 20 -9.39 7.50 0.84
N SER A 21 -8.23 8.02 0.45
CA SER A 21 -7.32 7.34 -0.49
C SER A 21 -6.31 6.56 0.35
N TYR A 22 -6.62 5.29 0.66
CA TYR A 22 -5.59 4.41 1.17
C TYR A 22 -4.73 3.95 -0.01
N ASP A 23 -3.66 4.69 -0.28
CA ASP A 23 -2.71 4.41 -1.37
C ASP A 23 -1.80 3.21 -1.00
N ASN A 24 -2.40 2.07 -0.62
CA ASN A 24 -1.71 0.83 -0.28
C ASN A 24 -0.88 0.28 -1.46
N GLU A 25 -1.23 0.68 -2.68
CA GLU A 25 -0.52 0.28 -3.89
C GLU A 25 0.93 0.79 -3.92
N GLY A 26 1.19 2.00 -3.42
CA GLY A 26 2.55 2.55 -3.34
C GLY A 26 3.46 1.74 -2.43
N ILE A 27 2.93 1.27 -1.29
CA ILE A 27 3.67 0.46 -0.31
C ILE A 27 4.01 -0.92 -0.90
N ALA A 28 3.04 -1.55 -1.56
CA ALA A 28 3.26 -2.85 -2.19
C ALA A 28 4.28 -2.79 -3.33
N ILE A 29 4.24 -1.73 -4.14
CA ILE A 29 5.17 -1.54 -5.25
C ILE A 29 6.57 -1.20 -4.74
N PHE A 30 6.67 -0.40 -3.69
CA PHE A 30 7.95 -0.18 -3.00
C PHE A 30 8.54 -1.48 -2.46
N ALA A 31 7.72 -2.34 -1.84
CA ALA A 31 8.18 -3.64 -1.36
C ALA A 31 8.63 -4.57 -2.50
N LEU A 32 7.92 -4.61 -3.64
CA LEU A 32 8.34 -5.36 -4.83
C LEU A 32 9.69 -4.87 -5.38
N GLN A 33 9.94 -3.56 -5.29
CA GLN A 33 11.21 -2.95 -5.67
C GLN A 33 12.35 -3.38 -4.73
N VAL A 34 12.10 -3.38 -3.41
CA VAL A 34 13.06 -3.86 -2.40
C VAL A 34 13.35 -5.36 -2.56
N CYS A 35 12.35 -6.17 -2.91
CA CYS A 35 12.51 -7.59 -3.23
C CYS A 35 13.23 -7.85 -4.58
N ARG A 36 13.76 -6.80 -5.24
CA ARG A 36 14.50 -6.84 -6.52
C ARG A 36 13.70 -7.44 -7.69
N ARG A 37 12.36 -7.45 -7.61
CA ARG A 37 11.46 -7.99 -8.64
C ARG A 37 10.94 -6.89 -9.56
N TYR A 38 11.86 -6.18 -10.21
CA TYR A 38 11.48 -5.17 -11.17
C TYR A 38 11.12 -5.80 -12.53
N SER A 39 10.00 -5.37 -13.10
CA SER A 39 9.58 -5.72 -14.46
C SER A 39 9.16 -4.46 -15.22
N SER A 40 9.42 -4.40 -16.52
CA SER A 40 8.96 -3.29 -17.38
C SER A 40 7.43 -3.15 -17.37
N ARG A 41 6.72 -4.25 -17.13
CA ARG A 41 5.24 -4.25 -16.97
C ARG A 41 4.81 -3.46 -15.73
N LEU A 42 5.54 -3.59 -14.63
CA LEU A 42 5.26 -2.91 -13.37
C LEU A 42 5.50 -1.39 -13.50
N PHE A 43 6.57 -0.98 -14.18
CA PHE A 43 6.82 0.43 -14.50
C PHE A 43 5.68 1.06 -15.28
N VAL A 44 5.26 0.43 -16.39
CA VAL A 44 4.19 0.97 -17.23
C VAL A 44 2.86 1.01 -16.48
N ALA A 45 2.55 -0.01 -15.68
CA ALA A 45 1.32 -0.05 -14.90
C ALA A 45 1.26 1.07 -13.86
N TYR A 46 2.28 1.21 -13.02
CA TYR A 46 2.27 2.19 -11.93
C TYR A 46 2.34 3.64 -12.41
N THR A 47 3.19 3.92 -13.40
CA THR A 47 3.34 5.31 -13.92
C THR A 47 2.06 5.81 -14.57
N THR A 48 1.40 4.98 -15.38
CA THR A 48 0.11 5.32 -16.00
C THR A 48 -1.00 5.45 -14.95
N PHE A 49 -1.04 4.54 -13.97
CA PHE A 49 -1.98 4.60 -12.86
C PHE A 49 -1.82 5.88 -12.04
N TYR A 50 -0.62 6.19 -11.57
CA TYR A 50 -0.34 7.33 -10.70
C TYR A 50 -0.68 8.67 -11.38
N CYS A 51 -0.25 8.87 -12.63
CA CYS A 51 -0.53 10.10 -13.37
C CYS A 51 -2.03 10.30 -13.59
N LEU A 52 -2.75 9.26 -14.05
CA LEU A 52 -4.18 9.35 -14.32
C LEU A 52 -5.00 9.49 -13.04
N ALA A 53 -4.70 8.71 -12.00
CA ALA A 53 -5.38 8.77 -10.72
C ALA A 53 -5.23 10.14 -10.06
N THR A 54 -4.03 10.73 -10.09
CA THR A 54 -3.76 12.06 -9.52
C THR A 54 -4.57 13.14 -10.24
N ILE A 55 -4.59 13.12 -11.58
CA ILE A 55 -5.35 14.10 -12.37
C ILE A 55 -6.85 13.96 -12.12
N LEU A 56 -7.38 12.72 -12.12
CA LEU A 56 -8.80 12.46 -11.87
C LEU A 56 -9.21 12.84 -10.44
N SER A 57 -8.32 12.67 -9.46
CA SER A 57 -8.58 13.06 -8.08
C SER A 57 -8.61 14.59 -7.91
N MET A 58 -7.78 15.34 -8.64
CA MET A 58 -7.78 16.81 -8.60
C MET A 58 -9.06 17.44 -9.17
N GLN A 59 -9.79 16.75 -10.04
CA GLN A 59 -11.05 17.23 -10.62
C GLN A 59 -12.19 17.31 -9.59
N ILE A 60 -12.02 16.69 -8.41
CA ILE A 60 -13.05 16.65 -7.38
C ILE A 60 -12.92 17.92 -6.52
N PRO A 61 -13.95 18.78 -6.44
CA PRO A 61 -13.86 20.07 -5.78
C PRO A 61 -13.53 19.99 -4.28
N PHE A 62 -13.89 18.89 -3.62
CA PHE A 62 -13.55 18.64 -2.22
C PHE A 62 -12.07 18.30 -2.01
N VAL A 63 -11.43 17.63 -2.98
CA VAL A 63 -10.04 17.18 -2.89
C VAL A 63 -9.09 18.25 -3.45
N GLY A 64 -9.49 18.94 -4.52
CA GLY A 64 -8.74 20.05 -5.10
C GLY A 64 -7.24 19.76 -5.25
N PHE A 65 -6.40 20.57 -4.60
CA PHE A 65 -4.94 20.44 -4.62
C PHE A 65 -4.35 19.68 -3.41
N GLN A 66 -5.18 19.00 -2.63
CA GLN A 66 -4.74 18.21 -1.48
C GLN A 66 -3.68 17.15 -1.85
N PRO A 67 -3.76 16.42 -2.99
CA PRO A 67 -2.75 15.44 -3.38
C PRO A 67 -1.33 15.99 -3.56
N VAL A 68 -1.17 17.29 -3.79
CA VAL A 68 0.14 17.94 -3.97
C VAL A 68 0.58 18.66 -2.69
N ARG A 69 -0.37 19.08 -1.85
CA ARG A 69 -0.09 19.92 -0.69
C ARG A 69 -0.05 19.16 0.63
N THR A 70 -0.59 17.94 0.73
CA THR A 70 -0.58 17.19 1.98
C THR A 70 0.50 16.12 2.01
N SER A 71 1.07 15.90 3.20
CA SER A 71 2.04 14.81 3.45
C SER A 71 1.47 13.40 3.26
N GLU A 72 0.15 13.25 3.17
CA GLU A 72 -0.54 11.95 3.03
C GLU A 72 -0.22 11.26 1.69
N HIS A 73 -0.06 12.04 0.62
CA HIS A 73 0.19 11.51 -0.74
C HIS A 73 1.67 11.60 -1.17
N MET A 74 2.52 12.24 -0.34
CA MET A 74 3.96 12.37 -0.60
C MET A 74 4.68 11.02 -0.74
N PRO A 75 4.35 9.97 0.03
CA PRO A 75 4.97 8.65 -0.17
C PRO A 75 4.72 8.08 -1.57
N ALA A 76 3.51 8.25 -2.13
CA ALA A 76 3.19 7.78 -3.48
C ALA A 76 4.01 8.55 -4.55
N PHE A 77 4.17 9.87 -4.37
CA PHE A 77 5.06 10.67 -5.22
C PHE A 77 6.52 10.21 -5.13
N GLY A 78 6.99 9.91 -3.93
CA GLY A 78 8.34 9.38 -3.70
C GLY A 78 8.59 8.04 -4.39
N VAL A 79 7.63 7.11 -4.31
CA VAL A 79 7.70 5.81 -5.00
C VAL A 79 7.69 6.01 -6.52
N PHE A 80 6.87 6.92 -7.05
CA PHE A 80 6.88 7.27 -8.47
C PHE A 80 8.24 7.80 -8.94
N GLY A 81 8.84 8.74 -8.20
CA GLY A 81 10.17 9.26 -8.49
C GLY A 81 11.25 8.17 -8.45
N LEU A 82 11.22 7.32 -7.43
CA LEU A 82 12.13 6.17 -7.29
C LEU A 82 12.04 5.22 -8.50
N LEU A 83 10.82 4.94 -8.95
CA LEU A 83 10.55 4.05 -10.08
C LEU A 83 11.12 4.61 -11.39
N GLN A 84 11.01 5.93 -11.60
CA GLN A 84 11.60 6.61 -12.76
C GLN A 84 13.13 6.52 -12.79
N ILE A 85 13.78 6.66 -11.63
CA ILE A 85 15.25 6.56 -11.51
C ILE A 85 15.71 5.13 -11.80
N VAL A 86 15.04 4.13 -11.22
CA VAL A 86 15.33 2.72 -11.45
C VAL A 86 15.17 2.36 -12.93
N ALA A 87 14.11 2.84 -13.58
CA ALA A 87 13.87 2.62 -14.99
C ALA A 87 14.96 3.25 -15.87
N ALA A 88 15.34 4.49 -15.59
CA ALA A 88 16.41 5.19 -16.29
C ALA A 88 17.76 4.44 -16.14
N MET A 89 18.06 3.94 -14.95
CA MET A 89 19.27 3.16 -14.71
C MET A 89 19.26 1.81 -15.45
N GLN A 90 18.13 1.11 -15.49
CA GLN A 90 18.03 -0.14 -16.25
C GLN A 90 18.15 0.08 -17.77
N TYR A 91 17.66 1.21 -18.27
CA TYR A 91 17.86 1.61 -19.66
C TYR A 91 19.33 1.93 -19.98
N ALA A 92 20.08 2.51 -19.01
CA ALA A 92 21.51 2.79 -19.15
C ALA A 92 22.40 1.56 -19.00
N ARG A 93 21.92 0.49 -18.33
CA ARG A 93 22.65 -0.76 -18.06
C ARG A 93 23.38 -1.39 -19.27
N PRO A 94 22.78 -1.54 -20.47
CA PRO A 94 23.47 -2.16 -21.60
C PRO A 94 24.60 -1.31 -22.19
N ARG A 95 24.71 -0.02 -21.83
CA ARG A 95 25.72 0.91 -22.40
C ARG A 95 26.93 1.13 -21.49
N ILE A 96 26.98 0.53 -20.29
CA ILE A 96 27.97 0.83 -19.25
C ILE A 96 28.61 -0.45 -18.71
N SER A 97 29.90 -0.39 -18.36
CA SER A 97 30.63 -1.51 -17.75
C SER A 97 30.08 -1.86 -16.35
N ARG A 98 30.17 -3.14 -15.94
CA ARG A 98 29.60 -3.63 -14.66
C ARG A 98 30.09 -2.89 -13.41
N GLN A 99 31.37 -2.48 -13.38
CA GLN A 99 31.96 -1.80 -12.21
C GLN A 99 31.49 -0.35 -12.10
N GLN A 100 31.47 0.38 -13.22
CA GLN A 100 30.92 1.73 -13.29
C GLN A 100 29.40 1.74 -13.03
N PHE A 101 28.70 0.69 -13.44
CA PHE A 101 27.28 0.53 -13.17
C PHE A 101 26.97 0.41 -11.67
N MET A 102 27.75 -0.34 -10.90
CA MET A 102 27.49 -0.50 -9.46
C MET A 102 27.76 0.77 -8.67
N THR A 103 28.81 1.52 -9.01
CA THR A 103 29.11 2.81 -8.36
C THR A 103 28.09 3.89 -8.75
N LEU A 104 27.67 3.95 -10.02
CA LEU A 104 26.57 4.83 -10.46
C LEU A 104 25.23 4.43 -9.85
N PHE A 105 24.96 3.13 -9.70
CA PHE A 105 23.70 2.64 -9.14
C PHE A 105 23.59 2.98 -7.66
N VAL A 106 24.60 2.63 -6.86
CA VAL A 106 24.58 2.91 -5.43
C VAL A 106 24.72 4.41 -5.18
N GLY A 107 25.69 5.06 -5.81
CA GLY A 107 25.95 6.50 -5.64
C GLY A 107 24.80 7.36 -6.12
N GLY A 108 24.21 7.05 -7.29
CA GLY A 108 23.06 7.76 -7.83
C GLY A 108 21.80 7.58 -6.98
N LEU A 109 21.51 6.35 -6.54
CA LEU A 109 20.37 6.10 -5.66
C LEU A 109 20.52 6.82 -4.32
N THR A 110 21.72 6.77 -3.70
CA THR A 110 21.96 7.46 -2.44
C THR A 110 21.92 8.98 -2.59
N ALA A 111 22.50 9.54 -3.66
CA ALA A 111 22.51 10.98 -3.88
C ALA A 111 21.09 11.52 -4.11
N VAL A 112 20.30 10.86 -4.95
CA VAL A 112 18.91 11.25 -5.19
C VAL A 112 18.05 11.01 -3.96
N GLY A 113 18.28 9.92 -3.21
CA GLY A 113 17.60 9.67 -1.94
C GLY A 113 17.85 10.77 -0.90
N ILE A 114 19.11 11.18 -0.72
CA ILE A 114 19.48 12.28 0.19
C ILE A 114 18.85 13.59 -0.29
N LEU A 115 18.94 13.89 -1.59
CA LEU A 115 18.34 15.10 -2.17
C LEU A 115 16.82 15.12 -1.98
N ALA A 116 16.13 13.99 -2.19
CA ALA A 116 14.69 13.89 -1.98
C ALA A 116 14.30 14.16 -0.51
N VAL A 117 15.08 13.65 0.45
CA VAL A 117 14.86 13.89 1.88
C VAL A 117 15.07 15.37 2.23
N ILE A 118 16.15 15.99 1.74
CA ILE A 118 16.44 17.41 1.96
C ILE A 118 15.32 18.28 1.38
N VAL A 119 14.92 18.00 0.13
CA VAL A 119 13.83 18.71 -0.55
C VAL A 119 12.54 18.57 0.24
N TYR A 120 12.19 17.36 0.70
CA TYR A 120 11.00 17.14 1.52
C TYR A 120 11.00 17.99 2.79
N PHE A 121 12.09 17.96 3.57
CA PHE A 121 12.17 18.77 4.80
C PHE A 121 12.14 20.28 4.52
N ALA A 122 12.78 20.73 3.44
CA ALA A 122 12.73 22.13 3.01
C ALA A 122 11.30 22.56 2.61
N LEU A 123 10.55 21.70 1.93
CA LEU A 123 9.14 21.95 1.54
C LEU A 123 8.20 21.99 2.74
N VAL A 124 8.44 21.15 3.75
CA VAL A 124 7.68 21.16 5.01
C VAL A 124 7.96 22.43 5.82
N TRP A 125 9.24 22.79 5.98
CA TRP A 125 9.63 24.00 6.72
C TRP A 125 9.22 25.29 6.00
N GLY A 126 9.22 25.27 4.67
CA GLY A 126 8.73 26.35 3.84
C GLY A 126 7.20 26.52 3.84
N GLY A 127 6.46 25.67 4.55
CA GLY A 127 5.00 25.75 4.68
C GLY A 127 4.20 25.42 3.41
N TYR A 128 4.87 24.94 2.35
CA TYR A 128 4.22 24.54 1.11
C TYR A 128 3.53 23.17 1.23
N VAL A 129 4.06 22.29 2.09
CA VAL A 129 3.47 20.98 2.41
C VAL A 129 2.87 21.03 3.81
N ALA A 130 1.55 20.86 3.87
CA ALA A 130 0.81 20.78 5.13
C ALA A 130 1.14 19.47 5.86
N PRO A 131 1.32 19.51 7.20
CA PRO A 131 1.55 18.31 8.00
C PRO A 131 0.33 17.38 7.96
N PHE A 132 0.52 16.14 8.45
CA PHE A 132 -0.56 15.16 8.56
C PHE A 132 -1.79 15.74 9.25
N SER A 133 -2.97 15.46 8.70
CA SER A 133 -4.23 15.85 9.33
C SER A 133 -4.35 15.21 10.72
N GLY A 134 -4.95 15.92 11.68
CA GLY A 134 -5.07 15.45 13.06
C GLY A 134 -5.78 14.08 13.20
N ARG A 135 -6.64 13.72 12.25
CA ARG A 135 -7.31 12.40 12.19
C ARG A 135 -6.36 11.28 11.75
N PHE A 136 -5.48 11.54 10.78
CA PHE A 136 -4.47 10.55 10.37
C PHE A 136 -3.37 10.43 11.41
N TYR A 137 -2.96 11.55 12.01
CA TYR A 137 -1.97 11.54 13.07
C TYR A 137 -2.44 10.74 14.29
N SER A 138 -3.74 10.77 14.62
CA SER A 138 -4.29 9.94 15.70
C SER A 138 -4.28 8.43 15.46
N LEU A 139 -4.11 7.99 14.21
CA LEU A 139 -3.90 6.56 13.89
C LEU A 139 -2.47 6.11 14.18
N TRP A 140 -1.51 7.05 14.19
CA TRP A 140 -0.13 6.81 14.54
C TRP A 140 0.10 6.96 16.05
N ASP A 141 -0.40 8.04 16.64
CA ASP A 141 -0.39 8.31 18.07
C ASP A 141 -1.83 8.32 18.61
N THR A 142 -2.25 7.20 19.17
CA THR A 142 -3.60 7.00 19.72
C THR A 142 -3.85 7.85 20.97
N GLY A 143 -2.81 8.35 21.63
CA GLY A 143 -2.92 9.28 22.77
C GLY A 143 -3.19 10.72 22.36
N TYR A 144 -2.75 11.12 21.16
CA TYR A 144 -2.83 12.50 20.68
C TYR A 144 -4.27 13.02 20.61
N ALA A 145 -5.20 12.23 20.06
CA ALA A 145 -6.60 12.62 19.92
C ALA A 145 -7.28 12.84 21.27
N LYS A 146 -6.97 12.01 22.28
CA LYS A 146 -7.58 12.11 23.60
C LYS A 146 -7.16 13.37 24.35
N ILE A 147 -5.95 13.87 24.09
CA ILE A 147 -5.37 15.03 24.78
C ILE A 147 -5.69 16.34 24.05
N HIS A 148 -5.58 16.36 22.71
CA HIS A 148 -5.61 17.61 21.94
C HIS A 148 -6.96 17.86 21.23
N ILE A 149 -7.75 16.82 20.93
CA ILE A 149 -9.03 16.96 20.20
C ILE A 149 -10.09 16.00 20.77
N PRO A 150 -10.68 16.32 21.95
CA PRO A 150 -11.57 15.41 22.67
C PRO A 150 -12.84 15.04 21.88
N ILE A 151 -13.24 15.85 20.90
CA ILE A 151 -14.39 15.58 20.00
C ILE A 151 -14.14 14.34 19.12
N ILE A 152 -12.90 14.05 18.73
CA ILE A 152 -12.58 12.86 17.93
C ILE A 152 -12.60 11.62 18.83
N ALA A 153 -12.05 11.74 20.04
CA ALA A 153 -11.99 10.64 20.99
C ALA A 153 -13.35 10.27 21.61
N SER A 154 -14.36 11.16 21.56
CA SER A 154 -15.68 10.89 22.12
C SER A 154 -16.57 10.02 21.23
N VAL A 155 -16.24 9.86 19.96
CA VAL A 155 -17.03 9.03 19.03
C VAL A 155 -16.72 7.56 19.26
N SER A 156 -17.75 6.75 19.46
CA SER A 156 -17.62 5.30 19.68
C SER A 156 -16.91 4.59 18.52
N GLU A 157 -17.08 5.05 17.28
CA GLU A 157 -16.41 4.48 16.11
C GLU A 157 -14.88 4.66 16.10
N HIS A 158 -14.37 5.68 16.81
CA HIS A 158 -12.94 5.97 16.96
C HIS A 158 -12.27 5.19 18.09
N GLN A 159 -13.03 4.37 18.82
CA GLN A 159 -12.49 3.54 19.89
C GLN A 159 -11.66 2.37 19.35
N PRO A 160 -10.74 1.82 20.16
CA PRO A 160 -10.00 0.62 19.80
C PRO A 160 -10.91 -0.61 19.78
N THR A 161 -10.56 -1.59 18.93
CA THR A 161 -11.26 -2.87 18.86
C THR A 161 -10.80 -3.83 19.94
N THR A 162 -11.74 -4.58 20.51
CA THR A 162 -11.41 -5.70 21.39
C THR A 162 -11.33 -6.99 20.58
N TRP A 163 -10.61 -8.00 21.09
CA TRP A 163 -10.53 -9.32 20.45
C TRP A 163 -11.91 -9.99 20.30
N VAL A 164 -12.86 -9.69 21.20
CA VAL A 164 -14.23 -10.19 21.13
C VAL A 164 -14.94 -9.67 19.89
N SER A 165 -14.75 -8.40 19.54
CA SER A 165 -15.29 -7.81 18.31
C SER A 165 -14.70 -8.51 17.07
N PHE A 166 -13.39 -8.79 17.06
CA PHE A 166 -12.77 -9.57 15.97
C PHE A 166 -13.41 -10.94 15.77
N PHE A 167 -13.69 -11.67 16.84
CA PHE A 167 -14.32 -12.98 16.74
C PHE A 167 -15.80 -12.90 16.36
N PHE A 168 -16.52 -11.92 16.91
CA PHE A 168 -17.94 -11.72 16.62
C PHE A 168 -18.20 -11.35 15.17
N ASP A 169 -17.36 -10.51 14.57
CA ASP A 169 -17.57 -10.06 13.18
C ASP A 169 -17.02 -11.06 12.15
N LEU A 170 -15.88 -11.70 12.41
CA LEU A 170 -15.19 -12.58 11.44
C LEU A 170 -15.43 -14.09 11.67
N HIS A 171 -16.01 -14.49 12.79
CA HIS A 171 -16.31 -15.89 13.14
C HIS A 171 -15.12 -16.83 12.83
N ILE A 172 -15.36 -17.88 12.03
CA ILE A 172 -14.37 -18.89 11.66
C ILE A 172 -13.20 -18.33 10.83
N THR A 173 -13.43 -17.25 10.09
CA THR A 173 -12.41 -16.65 9.22
C THR A 173 -11.30 -15.97 10.03
N ALA A 174 -11.59 -15.51 11.25
CA ALA A 174 -10.57 -14.98 12.17
C ALA A 174 -9.48 -16.03 12.49
N ALA A 175 -9.88 -17.28 12.69
CA ALA A 175 -8.97 -18.37 13.02
C ALA A 175 -8.22 -18.92 11.79
N VAL A 176 -8.87 -18.88 10.61
CA VAL A 176 -8.31 -19.43 9.35
C VAL A 176 -7.41 -18.40 8.62
N PHE A 177 -7.61 -17.11 8.87
CA PHE A 177 -6.83 -16.02 8.27
C PHE A 177 -5.31 -16.19 8.39
N PRO A 178 -4.72 -16.51 9.57
CA PRO A 178 -3.27 -16.68 9.70
C PRO A 178 -2.74 -17.84 8.85
N VAL A 179 -3.53 -18.91 8.68
CA VAL A 179 -3.17 -20.06 7.86
C VAL A 179 -3.13 -19.66 6.37
N GLY A 180 -4.11 -18.88 5.91
CA GLY A 180 -4.12 -18.33 4.55
C GLY A 180 -2.92 -17.42 4.28
N LEU A 181 -2.58 -16.55 5.24
CA LEU A 181 -1.41 -15.69 5.15
C LEU A 181 -0.11 -16.51 5.06
N TRP A 182 0.03 -17.57 5.86
CA TRP A 182 1.19 -18.47 5.83
C TRP A 182 1.38 -19.13 4.46
N TYR A 183 0.31 -19.61 3.83
CA TYR A 183 0.40 -20.19 2.48
C TYR A 183 0.82 -19.17 1.42
N CYS A 184 0.39 -17.91 1.54
CA CYS A 184 0.83 -16.84 0.67
C CYS A 184 2.32 -16.51 0.85
N VAL A 185 2.84 -16.57 2.09
CA VAL A 185 4.27 -16.37 2.38
C VAL A 185 5.11 -17.52 1.83
N LYS A 186 4.63 -18.77 1.90
CA LYS A 186 5.38 -19.93 1.40
C LYS A 186 5.60 -19.88 -0.11
N ASN A 187 4.60 -19.44 -0.87
CA ASN A 187 4.65 -19.35 -2.33
C ASN A 187 4.67 -17.88 -2.79
N VAL A 188 5.84 -17.24 -2.78
CA VAL A 188 5.94 -15.80 -3.06
C VAL A 188 5.87 -15.49 -4.56
N ASN A 189 4.72 -14.97 -5.00
CA ASN A 189 4.52 -14.33 -6.32
C ASN A 189 4.29 -12.83 -6.16
N ASP A 190 4.47 -12.07 -7.25
CA ASP A 190 4.36 -10.60 -7.23
C ASP A 190 2.98 -10.13 -6.74
N GLU A 191 1.92 -10.82 -7.14
CA GLU A 191 0.54 -10.59 -6.69
C GLU A 191 0.33 -10.95 -5.20
N ARG A 192 1.04 -11.98 -4.71
CA ARG A 192 0.91 -12.44 -3.31
C ARG A 192 1.64 -11.51 -2.35
N VAL A 193 2.70 -10.84 -2.79
CA VAL A 193 3.36 -9.79 -1.99
C VAL A 193 2.39 -8.65 -1.69
N PHE A 194 1.57 -8.26 -2.68
CA PHE A 194 0.55 -7.22 -2.51
C PHE A 194 -0.47 -7.61 -1.41
N ILE A 195 -1.05 -8.81 -1.47
CA ILE A 195 -2.06 -9.22 -0.50
C ILE A 195 -1.49 -9.40 0.92
N ILE A 196 -0.24 -9.83 1.06
CA ILE A 196 0.43 -9.96 2.37
C ILE A 196 0.57 -8.59 3.03
N LEU A 197 1.09 -7.60 2.29
CA LEU A 197 1.28 -6.25 2.82
C LEU A 197 -0.05 -5.58 3.15
N TYR A 198 -1.05 -5.76 2.29
CA TYR A 198 -2.40 -5.27 2.54
C TYR A 198 -3.02 -5.90 3.79
N ALA A 199 -2.85 -7.22 3.99
CA ALA A 199 -3.37 -7.89 5.18
C ALA A 199 -2.69 -7.41 6.47
N VAL A 200 -1.35 -7.26 6.47
CA VAL A 200 -0.60 -6.81 7.64
C VAL A 200 -0.96 -5.36 8.01
N SER A 201 -1.06 -4.46 7.03
CA SER A 201 -1.46 -3.08 7.28
C SER A 201 -2.92 -2.99 7.74
N ALA A 202 -3.82 -3.74 7.12
CA ALA A 202 -5.24 -3.75 7.50
C ALA A 202 -5.47 -4.27 8.93
N VAL A 203 -4.74 -5.32 9.36
CA VAL A 203 -4.83 -5.83 10.74
C VAL A 203 -4.40 -4.78 11.75
N TYR A 204 -3.31 -4.05 11.47
CA TYR A 204 -2.86 -2.95 12.34
C TYR A 204 -3.93 -1.87 12.48
N PHE A 205 -4.44 -1.36 11.35
CA PHE A 205 -5.43 -0.28 11.37
C PHE A 205 -6.77 -0.71 11.98
N ALA A 206 -7.23 -1.95 11.74
CA ALA A 206 -8.42 -2.50 12.38
C ALA A 206 -8.25 -2.67 13.89
N GLY A 207 -7.02 -2.91 14.37
CA GLY A 207 -6.72 -2.94 15.81
C GLY A 207 -6.83 -1.56 16.48
N VAL A 208 -6.46 -0.50 15.77
CA VAL A 208 -6.47 0.87 16.30
C VAL A 208 -7.87 1.47 16.34
N MET A 209 -8.75 1.17 15.38
CA MET A 209 -10.06 1.80 15.26
C MET A 209 -11.15 0.81 14.76
N VAL A 210 -12.30 0.76 15.45
CA VAL A 210 -13.42 -0.16 15.10
C VAL A 210 -13.91 0.00 13.66
N ARG A 211 -14.06 1.23 13.17
CA ARG A 211 -14.56 1.44 11.80
C ARG A 211 -13.65 0.89 10.70
N LEU A 212 -12.35 0.77 10.96
CA LEU A 212 -11.37 0.24 10.00
C LEU A 212 -11.45 -1.28 9.87
N MET A 213 -12.30 -1.94 10.65
CA MET A 213 -12.63 -3.34 10.45
C MET A 213 -13.25 -3.62 9.08
N LEU A 214 -14.05 -2.68 8.55
CA LEU A 214 -14.65 -2.77 7.22
C LEU A 214 -13.59 -2.89 6.09
N THR A 215 -12.40 -2.31 6.28
CA THR A 215 -11.32 -2.41 5.29
C THR A 215 -10.47 -3.66 5.47
N LEU A 216 -10.55 -4.34 6.62
CA LEU A 216 -9.90 -5.63 6.88
C LEU A 216 -10.69 -6.82 6.31
N THR A 217 -12.02 -6.79 6.44
CA THR A 217 -12.91 -7.89 6.04
C THR A 217 -12.63 -8.48 4.65
N PRO A 218 -12.49 -7.70 3.55
CA PRO A 218 -12.22 -8.28 2.24
C PRO A 218 -10.87 -9.03 2.18
N ALA A 219 -9.83 -8.53 2.86
CA ALA A 219 -8.54 -9.23 2.95
C ALA A 219 -8.68 -10.58 3.66
N VAL A 220 -9.42 -10.60 4.78
CA VAL A 220 -9.67 -11.80 5.58
C VAL A 220 -10.45 -12.84 4.77
N CYS A 221 -11.48 -12.43 4.03
CA CYS A 221 -12.25 -13.31 3.17
C CYS A 221 -11.40 -13.97 2.08
N VAL A 222 -10.56 -13.20 1.39
CA VAL A 222 -9.69 -13.74 0.32
C VAL A 222 -8.66 -14.71 0.89
N LEU A 223 -7.98 -14.35 1.98
CA LEU A 223 -6.97 -15.22 2.60
C LEU A 223 -7.58 -16.48 3.19
N SER A 224 -8.75 -16.38 3.82
CA SER A 224 -9.49 -17.55 4.31
C SER A 224 -9.94 -18.45 3.16
N GLY A 225 -10.39 -17.86 2.04
CA GLY A 225 -10.74 -18.59 0.82
C GLY A 225 -9.55 -19.37 0.24
N ILE A 226 -8.36 -18.76 0.20
CA ILE A 226 -7.11 -19.43 -0.21
C ILE A 226 -6.80 -20.61 0.72
N ALA A 227 -6.92 -20.43 2.04
CA ALA A 227 -6.66 -21.49 3.01
C ALA A 227 -7.62 -22.69 2.85
N PHE A 228 -8.92 -22.42 2.71
CA PHE A 228 -9.91 -23.47 2.46
C PHE A 228 -9.66 -24.17 1.13
N SER A 229 -9.37 -23.43 0.06
CA SER A 229 -9.09 -24.02 -1.26
C SER A 229 -7.90 -24.97 -1.23
N PHE A 230 -6.78 -24.58 -0.61
CA PHE A 230 -5.62 -25.47 -0.46
C PHE A 230 -5.92 -26.72 0.37
N THR A 231 -6.74 -26.57 1.42
CA THR A 231 -7.15 -27.69 2.27
C THR A 231 -8.02 -28.67 1.48
N PHE A 232 -9.00 -28.17 0.72
CA PHE A 232 -9.84 -29.00 -0.12
C PHE A 232 -9.06 -29.69 -1.24
N GLU A 233 -8.14 -29.00 -1.91
CA GLU A 233 -7.30 -29.62 -2.96
C GLU A 233 -6.48 -30.79 -2.39
N LYS A 234 -5.91 -30.63 -1.19
CA LYS A 234 -5.08 -31.66 -0.56
C LYS A 234 -5.88 -32.83 0.01
N CYS A 235 -7.08 -32.58 0.55
CA CYS A 235 -7.91 -33.62 1.15
C CYS A 235 -8.78 -34.37 0.13
N VAL A 236 -9.28 -33.69 -0.92
CA VAL A 236 -10.23 -34.26 -1.88
C VAL A 236 -9.55 -34.82 -3.13
N TYR A 237 -8.44 -34.21 -3.59
CA TYR A 237 -7.72 -34.65 -4.80
C TYR A 237 -6.25 -35.01 -4.52
N PRO A 238 -5.98 -36.03 -3.68
CA PRO A 238 -4.60 -36.40 -3.32
C PRO A 238 -3.75 -36.77 -4.54
N HIS A 239 -4.34 -37.36 -5.59
CA HIS A 239 -3.64 -37.79 -6.80
C HIS A 239 -3.14 -36.63 -7.69
N CYS A 240 -3.74 -35.44 -7.63
CA CYS A 240 -3.32 -34.30 -8.46
C CYS A 240 -2.10 -33.57 -7.87
N SER A 241 -1.90 -33.67 -6.55
CA SER A 241 -0.79 -33.01 -5.85
C SER A 241 0.61 -33.62 -6.15
N ILE A 242 0.66 -34.86 -6.62
CA ILE A 242 1.91 -35.59 -6.90
C ILE A 242 2.55 -35.16 -8.22
N GLN A 243 1.80 -34.58 -9.17
CA GLN A 243 2.33 -34.15 -10.48
C GLN A 243 2.79 -32.69 -10.54
N ARG A 244 2.64 -31.91 -9.45
CA ARG A 244 2.97 -30.46 -9.41
C ARG A 244 4.28 -30.12 -8.66
N ASN A 245 4.96 -31.10 -8.09
CA ASN A 245 6.32 -30.97 -7.54
C ASN A 245 7.33 -31.50 -8.56
#